data_AF-A0A9E5YJ48-F1
#
_entry.id   AF-A0A9E5YJ48-F1
#
_cell.length_a   1.000
_cell.length_b   1.000
_cell.length_c   1.000
_cell.angle_alpha   90.00
_cell.angle_beta   90.00
_cell.angle_gamma   90.00
#
_symmetry.space_group_name_H-M   'P 1'
#
loop_
_entity.id
_entity.type
_entity.pdbx_description
1 polymer ?
#
loop_
_entity_poly.entity_id
_entity_poly.type
_entity_poly.pdbx_seq_one_letter_code
_entity_poly.pdbx_strand_id
1 'polypeptide(L)' 'MGNEYLTYRFGFMAVQKGFVTPEQVSNALEVQFDENVGAKKHRLIGEILVDMGFMDTSQVNKVLESMSEKPLPLLFDMRV' A
#
# COMPACT_ATOMS: atom_id res chain seq x y z
N MET A 1 -12.77 5.20 -9.41
CA MET A 1 -11.62 4.27 -9.51
C MET A 1 -10.30 5.06 -9.59
N GLY A 2 -9.98 5.88 -8.57
CA GLY A 2 -8.75 6.70 -8.56
C GLY A 2 -7.77 6.37 -7.42
N ASN A 3 -8.16 5.52 -6.47
CA ASN A 3 -7.41 5.24 -5.24
C ASN A 3 -6.57 3.94 -5.34
N GLU A 4 -7.05 2.91 -6.06
CA GLU A 4 -6.41 1.57 -6.08
C GLU A 4 -4.95 1.61 -6.53
N TYR A 5 -4.61 2.44 -7.51
CA TYR A 5 -3.22 2.60 -7.95
C TYR A 5 -2.29 3.09 -6.83
N LEU A 6 -2.75 4.04 -6.01
CA LEU A 6 -1.97 4.55 -4.88
C LEU A 6 -1.82 3.48 -3.80
N THR A 7 -2.86 2.69 -3.57
CA THR A 7 -2.83 1.55 -2.65
C THR A 7 -1.80 0.50 -3.10
N TYR A 8 -1.81 0.08 -4.36
CA TYR A 8 -0.83 -0.88 -4.88
C TYR A 8 0.59 -0.31 -4.88
N ARG A 9 0.75 0.97 -5.24
CA ARG A 9 2.06 1.65 -5.15
C ARG A 9 2.57 1.69 -3.72
N PHE A 10 1.72 1.99 -2.75
CA PHE A 10 2.09 1.99 -1.35
C PHE A 10 2.60 0.61 -0.93
N GLY A 11 1.82 -0.45 -1.22
CA GLY A 11 2.20 -1.83 -0.91
C GLY A 11 3.53 -2.22 -1.55
N PHE A 12 3.72 -1.91 -2.83
CA PHE A 12 4.98 -2.16 -3.54
C PHE A 12 6.17 -1.47 -2.86
N MET A 13 6.03 -0.17 -2.54
CA MET A 13 7.11 0.59 -1.90
C MET A 13 7.40 0.10 -0.48
N ALA A 14 6.39 -0.33 0.28
CA ALA A 14 6.56 -0.89 1.61
C ALA A 14 7.35 -2.22 1.57
N VAL A 15 7.09 -3.06 0.55
CA VAL A 15 7.89 -4.28 0.29
C VAL A 15 9.32 -3.93 -0.13
N GLN A 16 9.50 -2.99 -1.05
CA GLN A 16 10.84 -2.55 -1.50
C GLN A 16 11.71 -2.02 -0.36
N LYS A 17 11.10 -1.40 0.66
CA LYS A 17 11.79 -0.93 1.86
C LYS A 17 12.03 -2.02 2.92
N GLY A 18 11.48 -3.22 2.73
CA GLY A 18 11.60 -4.33 3.67
C GLY A 18 10.77 -4.16 4.96
N PHE A 19 9.77 -3.28 4.96
CA PHE A 19 8.90 -3.08 6.13
C PHE A 19 7.83 -4.17 6.25
N VAL A 20 7.41 -4.73 5.12
CA VAL A 20 6.37 -5.76 5.03
C VAL A 20 6.74 -6.79 3.96
N THR A 21 6.15 -7.97 4.05
CA THR A 21 6.20 -9.00 3.01
C THR A 21 5.05 -8.81 2.00
N PRO A 22 5.16 -9.38 0.78
CA PRO A 22 4.04 -9.40 -0.17
C PRO A 22 2.77 -10.03 0.41
N GLU A 23 2.92 -11.08 1.22
CA GLU A 23 1.80 -11.76 1.90
C GLU A 23 1.10 -10.83 2.90
N GLN A 24 1.86 -10.08 3.70
CA GLN A 24 1.31 -9.09 4.64
C GLN A 24 0.54 -7.97 3.92
N VAL A 25 1.04 -7.54 2.74
CA VAL A 25 0.32 -6.57 1.90
C VAL A 25 -0.97 -7.17 1.34
N SER A 26 -0.94 -8.41 0.85
CA SER A 26 -2.15 -9.09 0.37
C SER A 26 -3.22 -9.22 1.47
N ASN A 27 -2.83 -9.62 2.68
CA ASN A 27 -3.77 -9.74 3.80
C ASN A 27 -4.39 -8.38 4.16
N ALA A 28 -3.62 -7.28 4.11
CA ALA A 28 -4.14 -5.94 4.34
C ALA A 28 -5.08 -5.47 3.22
N LEU A 29 -4.83 -5.86 1.96
CA LEU A 29 -5.71 -5.57 0.83
C LEU A 29 -7.05 -6.30 0.94
N GLU A 30 -7.05 -7.56 1.40
CA GLU A 30 -8.28 -8.31 1.65
C GLU A 30 -9.15 -7.62 2.70
N VAL A 31 -8.55 -7.21 3.83
CA VAL A 31 -9.25 -6.42 4.86
C VAL A 31 -9.79 -5.12 4.29
N GLN A 32 -8.98 -4.39 3.52
CA GLN A 32 -9.40 -3.12 2.91
C GLN A 32 -10.58 -3.33 1.93
N PHE A 33 -10.56 -4.40 1.17
CA PHE A 33 -11.62 -4.77 0.23
C PHE A 33 -12.92 -5.10 0.97
N ASP A 34 -12.86 -5.98 1.98
CA ASP A 34 -14.02 -6.39 2.77
C ASP A 34 -14.66 -5.21 3.48
N GLU A 35 -13.85 -4.31 4.06
CA GLU A 35 -14.35 -3.09 4.69
C GLU A 35 -15.03 -2.17 3.67
N ASN A 36 -14.47 -2.00 2.47
CA ASN A 36 -15.04 -1.16 1.41
C ASN A 36 -16.38 -1.67 0.87
N VAL A 37 -16.61 -2.99 0.88
CA VAL A 37 -17.85 -3.61 0.41
C VAL A 37 -18.95 -3.55 1.47
N GLY A 38 -18.59 -3.69 2.76
CA GLY A 38 -19.56 -3.84 3.86
C GLY A 38 -19.86 -2.57 4.67
N ALA A 39 -18.90 -1.66 4.83
CA ALA A 39 -19.00 -0.51 5.72
C ALA A 39 -18.46 0.76 5.02
N LYS A 40 -19.13 1.90 5.15
CA LYS A 40 -18.74 3.18 4.51
C LYS A 40 -17.40 3.77 5.00
N LYS A 41 -16.49 2.97 5.56
CA LYS A 41 -15.22 3.39 6.11
C LYS A 41 -14.12 3.01 5.14
N HIS A 42 -13.71 3.98 4.32
CA HIS A 42 -12.56 3.83 3.42
C HIS A 42 -11.27 4.05 4.20
N ARG A 43 -10.75 3.00 4.82
CA ARG A 43 -9.43 3.04 5.46
C ARG A 43 -8.31 2.97 4.41
N LEU A 44 -7.18 3.60 4.72
CA LEU A 44 -5.98 3.50 3.89
C LEU A 44 -5.22 2.22 4.26
N ILE A 45 -4.58 1.58 3.28
CA ILE A 45 -3.81 0.34 3.51
C ILE A 45 -2.70 0.53 4.56
N GLY A 46 -2.07 1.71 4.61
CA GLY A 46 -1.08 2.03 5.64
C GLY A 46 -1.65 2.00 7.06
N GLU A 47 -2.90 2.40 7.25
CA GLU A 47 -3.57 2.32 8.55
C GLU A 47 -3.88 0.87 8.94
N ILE A 48 -4.31 0.06 7.97
CA ILE A 48 -4.59 -1.37 8.19
C ILE A 48 -3.31 -2.12 8.56
N LEU A 49 -2.20 -1.86 7.86
CA LEU A 49 -0.90 -2.45 8.16
C LEU A 49 -0.39 -2.10 9.56
N VAL A 50 -0.71 -0.90 10.06
CA VAL A 50 -0.40 -0.49 11.45
C VAL A 50 -1.26 -1.25 12.44
N ASP A 51 -2.58 -1.33 12.22
CA ASP A 51 -3.48 -2.07 13.11
C ASP A 51 -3.16 -3.56 13.17
N MET A 52 -2.70 -4.14 12.07
CA MET A 52 -2.24 -5.54 12.00
C MET A 52 -0.87 -5.75 12.66
N GLY A 53 -0.19 -4.68 13.08
CA GLY A 53 1.15 -4.74 13.69
C GLY A 53 2.27 -5.04 12.70
N PHE A 54 2.02 -4.94 11.40
CA PHE A 54 3.03 -5.15 10.36
C PHE A 54 3.88 -3.90 10.11
N MET A 55 3.35 -2.73 10.43
CA MET A 55 4.08 -1.46 10.33
C MET A 55 3.85 -0.58 11.55
N ASP A 56 4.76 0.36 11.79
CA ASP A 56 4.53 1.54 12.63
C ASP A 56 4.26 2.80 11.78
N THR A 57 3.73 3.85 12.43
CA THR A 57 3.40 5.11 11.75
C THR A 57 4.63 5.80 11.13
N SER A 58 5.82 5.61 11.69
CA SER A 58 7.05 6.18 11.13
C SER A 58 7.47 5.47 9.84
N GLN A 59 7.28 4.14 9.76
CA GLN A 59 7.50 3.36 8.55
C GLN A 59 6.49 3.74 7.46
N VAL A 60 5.23 3.98 7.82
CA VAL A 60 4.21 4.49 6.89
C VAL A 60 4.65 5.83 6.31
N ASN A 61 5.08 6.77 7.15
CA ASN A 61 5.56 8.08 6.69
C ASN A 61 6.74 7.96 5.72
N LYS A 62 7.72 7.08 6.01
CA LYS A 62 8.85 6.83 5.11
C LYS A 62 8.42 6.29 3.74
N VAL A 63 7.36 5.49 3.68
CA VAL A 63 6.79 5.02 2.40
C VAL A 63 6.16 6.20 1.64
N LEU A 64 5.35 7.01 2.31
CA LEU A 64 4.67 8.18 1.72
C LEU A 64 5.66 9.22 1.19
N GLU A 65 6.74 9.50 1.93
CA GLU A 65 7.83 10.37 1.49
C GLU A 65 8.42 9.89 0.15
N SER A 66 8.67 8.58 0.02
CA SER A 66 9.19 8.00 -1.22
C SER A 66 8.20 7.98 -2.38
N MET A 67 6.90 8.07 -2.10
CA MET A 67 5.86 8.22 -3.13
C MET A 67 5.73 9.67 -3.62
N SER A 68 6.18 10.65 -2.82
CA SER A 68 6.19 12.08 -3.16
C SER A 68 7.41 12.51 -3.98
N GLU A 69 8.50 11.75 -3.91
CA GLU A 69 9.64 11.90 -4.81
C GLU A 69 9.29 11.34 -6.19
N LYS A 70 9.76 12.03 -7.25
CA LYS A 70 9.37 11.90 -8.68
C LYS A 70 8.76 10.54 -9.06
N PRO A 71 7.65 10.51 -9.81
CA PRO A 71 6.98 9.26 -10.18
C PRO A 71 8.00 8.31 -10.79
N LEU A 72 8.12 7.13 -10.17
CA LEU A 72 8.85 5.99 -10.72
C LEU A 72 8.51 5.92 -12.22
N PRO A 73 9.50 5.93 -13.14
CA PRO A 73 9.22 5.72 -14.54
C PRO A 73 8.39 4.45 -14.63
N LEU A 74 7.21 4.55 -15.23
CA LEU A 74 6.33 3.41 -15.42
C LEU A 74 7.10 2.36 -16.23
N LEU A 75 7.75 1.42 -15.56
CA LEU A 75 8.38 0.25 -16.16
C LEU A 75 7.25 -0.74 -16.53
N PHE A 76 6.39 -0.30 -17.44
CA PHE A 76 5.57 -1.13 -18.31
C PHE A 76 6.13 -1.02 -19.74
N ASP A 77 7.44 -1.18 -19.89
CA ASP A 77 8.07 -1.47 -21.19
C ASP A 77 8.46 -2.95 -21.23
N MET A 78 7.57 -3.83 -20.75
CA MET A 78 7.53 -5.20 -21.27
C MET A 78 6.91 -5.10 -22.67
N ARG A 79 7.78 -4.78 -23.63
CA ARG A 79 7.54 -5.09 -25.03
C ARG A 79 7.23 -6.58 -25.14
N VAL A 80 6.03 -6.88 -25.62
CA VAL A 80 5.77 -8.00 -26.52
C VAL A 80 5.01 -7.45 -27.70
#